data_AF-A0A9D2A6H3-F1
#
_entry.id   AF-A0A9D2A6H3-F1
#
_cell.length_a   1.000
_cell.length_b   1.000
_cell.length_c   1.000
_cell.angle_alpha   90.00
_cell.angle_beta   90.00
_cell.angle_gamma   90.00
#
_symmetry.space_group_name_H-M   'P 1'
#
loop_
_entity.id
_entity.type
_entity.pdbx_description
1 polymer ?
#
loop_
_entity_poly.entity_id
_entity_poly.type
_entity_poly.pdbx_seq_one_letter_code
_entity_poly.pdbx_strand_id
1 'polypeptide(L)'
;MEGKDLTAIAGSDFLARQQMLDVEKWLSSERAGRDLCGTMAFCGYCVKAETNPCAKAEFRMKMREALDELEEESAAAEDAPEEDAEPDEQTEEIIKEDCAEEIAAEKLADESEGKTVTPVQAAEEIMSESAEEKIQRVRILPEGYEEVTRYRRTFKAKLIQNEKAQDFYTEIKNALAGLSGVKTRMCQGGENFRIGRKKIAKLGIGGKTLVLYLALDPAEYEETKYRFTDVSEKKTYAETPMKLRLTSSRAVKHAKELIADLGEALSLANVGCIYMDYHFPYKTDEQLIAKGLIKPYTAIVKKKNQ
;
A
#
# COMPACT_ATOMS: atom_id res chain seq x y z
N MET A 1 3.96 -16.46 15.21
CA MET A 1 3.90 -17.80 14.59
C MET A 1 5.33 -18.27 14.45
N GLU A 2 5.79 -19.08 15.41
CA GLU A 2 7.20 -19.44 15.58
C GLU A 2 7.68 -20.34 14.42
N GLY A 3 8.89 -20.08 13.91
CA GLY A 3 9.49 -20.67 12.71
C GLY A 3 9.53 -22.20 12.65
N LYS A 4 8.38 -22.80 12.37
CA LYS A 4 8.18 -24.26 12.25
C LYS A 4 8.27 -24.74 10.81
N ASP A 5 8.21 -23.84 9.84
CA ASP A 5 8.12 -24.19 8.42
C ASP A 5 9.51 -24.40 7.82
N LEU A 6 10.11 -25.55 8.14
CA LEU A 6 11.37 -26.03 7.55
C LEU A 6 11.14 -26.83 6.24
N THR A 7 10.00 -26.62 5.58
CA THR A 7 9.58 -27.38 4.39
C THR A 7 10.42 -27.08 3.14
N ALA A 8 11.18 -25.99 3.15
CA ALA A 8 12.05 -25.58 2.04
C ALA A 8 13.39 -26.35 1.96
N ILE A 9 13.80 -27.04 3.03
CA ILE A 9 15.08 -27.78 3.09
C ILE A 9 14.81 -29.25 2.75
N ALA A 10 15.66 -29.84 1.90
CA ALA A 10 15.50 -31.23 1.50
C ALA A 10 15.68 -32.20 2.69
N GLY A 11 14.87 -33.25 2.73
CA GLY A 11 14.96 -34.28 3.78
C GLY A 11 16.33 -34.96 3.88
N SER A 12 17.06 -35.04 2.76
CA SER A 12 18.43 -35.56 2.69
C SER A 12 19.42 -34.72 3.51
N ASP A 13 19.23 -33.41 3.53
CA ASP A 13 20.16 -32.48 4.18
C ASP A 13 20.04 -32.57 5.70
N PHE A 14 18.80 -32.74 6.19
CA PHE A 14 18.56 -33.05 7.60
C PHE A 14 19.16 -34.39 8.01
N LEU A 15 19.13 -35.41 7.13
CA LEU A 15 19.71 -36.71 7.43
C LEU A 15 21.23 -36.64 7.52
N ALA A 16 21.88 -36.03 6.52
CA ALA A 16 23.33 -35.84 6.51
C ALA A 16 23.79 -35.04 7.73
N ARG A 17 23.06 -33.96 8.07
CA ARG A 17 23.40 -33.16 9.25
C ARG A 17 23.18 -33.90 10.56
N GLN A 18 22.11 -34.70 10.66
CA GLN A 18 21.84 -35.51 11.86
C GLN A 18 22.97 -36.52 12.10
N GLN A 19 23.46 -37.20 11.05
CA GLN A 19 24.57 -38.15 11.17
C GLN A 19 25.85 -37.47 11.70
N MET A 20 26.16 -36.26 11.21
CA MET A 20 27.30 -35.49 11.72
C MET A 20 27.11 -35.11 13.19
N LEU A 21 25.92 -34.61 13.55
CA LEU A 21 25.59 -34.24 14.93
C LEU A 21 25.63 -35.44 15.87
N ASP A 22 25.19 -36.62 15.44
CA ASP A 22 25.21 -37.82 16.26
C ASP A 22 26.65 -38.21 16.62
N VAL A 23 27.58 -38.14 15.66
CA VAL A 23 29.01 -38.37 15.89
C VAL A 23 29.62 -37.28 16.79
N GLU A 24 29.35 -36.01 16.51
CA GLU A 24 29.84 -34.88 17.32
C GLU A 24 29.35 -34.97 18.77
N LYS A 25 28.07 -35.27 18.98
CA LYS A 25 27.48 -35.44 20.31
C LYS A 25 28.08 -36.63 21.03
N TRP A 26 28.28 -37.75 20.33
CA TRP A 26 28.90 -38.94 20.92
C TRP A 26 30.34 -38.65 21.37
N LEU A 27 31.20 -38.09 20.51
CA LEU A 27 32.57 -37.70 20.85
C LEU A 27 32.64 -36.66 21.98
N SER A 28 31.66 -35.77 22.06
CA SER A 28 31.59 -34.76 23.12
C SER A 28 31.18 -35.39 24.45
N SER A 29 30.25 -36.34 24.45
CA SER A 29 29.87 -37.12 25.64
C SER A 29 31.01 -38.01 26.12
N GLU A 30 31.77 -38.65 25.22
CA GLU A 30 32.96 -39.41 25.59
C GLU A 30 34.02 -38.54 26.26
N ARG A 31 34.31 -37.37 25.68
CA ARG A 31 35.26 -36.40 26.27
C ARG A 31 34.81 -35.88 27.63
N ALA A 32 33.51 -35.69 27.83
CA ALA A 32 32.95 -35.20 29.09
C ALA A 32 32.74 -36.29 30.13
N GLY A 33 32.86 -37.58 29.77
CA GLY A 33 32.60 -38.71 30.65
C GLY A 33 31.15 -38.84 31.13
N ARG A 34 30.20 -38.16 30.47
CA ARG A 34 28.77 -38.17 30.80
C ARG A 34 27.92 -37.84 29.57
N ASP A 35 26.65 -38.23 29.58
CA ASP A 35 25.73 -37.89 28.50
C ASP A 35 25.47 -36.37 28.44
N LEU A 36 25.67 -35.79 27.25
CA LEU A 36 25.44 -34.38 26.94
C LEU A 36 24.14 -34.15 26.16
N CYS A 37 23.35 -35.18 25.90
CA CYS A 37 22.03 -35.01 25.31
C CYS A 37 21.16 -34.08 26.18
N GLY A 38 20.62 -33.00 25.58
CA GLY A 38 19.87 -31.98 26.30
C GLY A 38 20.70 -30.77 26.75
N THR A 39 22.03 -30.82 26.69
CA THR A 39 22.91 -29.75 27.18
C THR A 39 23.50 -28.86 26.08
N MET A 40 23.44 -29.29 24.82
CA MET A 40 23.91 -28.49 23.69
C MET A 40 22.97 -27.30 23.42
N ALA A 41 23.49 -26.20 22.86
CA ALA A 41 22.71 -24.98 22.58
C ALA A 41 21.42 -25.25 21.78
N PHE A 42 21.49 -26.12 20.77
CA PHE A 42 20.33 -26.47 19.95
C PHE A 42 19.32 -27.40 20.65
N CYS A 43 19.65 -28.02 21.78
CA CYS A 43 18.77 -29.00 22.44
C CYS A 43 17.45 -28.37 22.93
N GLY A 44 17.43 -27.08 23.27
CA GLY A 44 16.21 -26.36 23.65
C GLY A 44 15.16 -26.27 22.54
N TYR A 45 15.59 -26.43 21.28
CA TYR A 45 14.75 -26.37 20.07
C TYR A 45 14.39 -27.75 19.51
N CYS A 46 14.72 -28.82 20.25
CA CYS A 46 14.57 -30.19 19.80
C CYS A 46 13.15 -30.72 20.05
N VAL A 47 12.51 -31.19 18.97
CA VAL A 47 11.23 -31.88 19.02
C VAL A 47 11.48 -33.37 18.79
N LYS A 48 11.53 -34.15 19.86
CA LYS A 48 11.89 -35.58 19.83
C LYS A 48 10.99 -36.45 18.94
N ALA A 49 9.74 -36.01 18.71
CA ALA A 49 8.77 -36.74 17.89
C ALA A 49 9.02 -36.62 16.38
N GLU A 50 9.93 -35.75 15.94
CA GLU A 50 10.21 -35.51 14.52
C GLU A 50 11.31 -36.42 13.98
N THR A 51 11.28 -36.67 12.67
CA THR A 51 12.42 -37.24 11.94
C THR A 51 13.60 -36.28 11.96
N ASN A 52 14.80 -36.78 12.29
CA ASN A 52 16.04 -36.02 12.43
C ASN A 52 15.91 -34.82 13.39
N PRO A 53 15.62 -35.08 14.68
CA PRO A 53 15.18 -34.06 15.61
C PRO A 53 16.30 -33.09 16.02
N CYS A 54 17.56 -33.53 16.10
CA CYS A 54 18.68 -32.67 16.48
C CYS A 54 19.11 -31.76 15.33
N ALA A 55 19.13 -32.27 14.09
CA ALA A 55 19.39 -31.46 12.91
C ALA A 55 18.36 -30.34 12.78
N LYS A 56 17.06 -30.66 12.85
CA LYS A 56 16.00 -29.64 12.81
C LYS A 56 16.09 -28.63 13.95
N ALA A 57 16.49 -29.07 15.14
CA ALA A 57 16.70 -28.18 16.27
C ALA A 57 17.82 -27.16 16.02
N GLU A 58 18.92 -27.59 15.40
CA GLU A 58 20.02 -26.71 15.03
C GLU A 58 19.59 -25.69 13.96
N PHE A 59 18.81 -26.11 12.96
CA PHE A 59 18.27 -25.18 11.95
C PHE A 59 17.31 -24.16 12.55
N ARG A 60 16.45 -24.56 13.51
CA ARG A 60 15.58 -23.62 14.24
C ARG A 60 16.36 -22.60 15.03
N MET A 61 17.41 -23.04 15.72
CA MET A 61 18.30 -22.15 16.48
C MET A 61 18.96 -21.13 15.55
N LYS A 62 19.59 -21.58 14.46
CA LYS A 62 20.23 -20.70 13.47
C LYS A 62 19.24 -19.76 12.78
N MET A 63 18.03 -20.21 12.49
CA MET A 63 17.00 -19.33 11.94
C MET A 63 16.58 -18.25 12.93
N ARG A 64 16.48 -18.57 14.23
CA ARG A 64 16.21 -17.57 15.26
C ARG A 64 17.36 -16.59 15.39
N GLU A 65 18.60 -17.07 15.48
CA GLU A 65 19.79 -16.23 15.53
C GLU A 65 19.85 -15.27 14.32
N ALA A 66 19.59 -15.77 13.11
CA ALA A 66 19.54 -14.93 11.91
C ALA A 66 18.39 -13.92 11.92
N LEU A 67 17.23 -14.26 12.50
CA LEU A 67 16.11 -13.32 12.63
C LEU A 67 16.43 -12.24 13.66
N ASP A 68 17.03 -12.62 14.79
CA ASP A 68 17.45 -11.69 15.84
C ASP A 68 18.55 -10.74 15.30
N GLU A 69 19.51 -11.24 14.51
CA GLU A 69 20.53 -10.42 13.83
C GLU A 69 19.90 -9.42 12.85
N LEU A 70 18.91 -9.84 12.05
CA LEU A 70 18.19 -8.94 11.15
C LEU A 70 17.37 -7.89 11.92
N GLU A 71 16.79 -8.27 13.05
CA GLU A 71 16.09 -7.34 13.95
C GLU A 71 17.08 -6.33 14.57
N GLU A 72 18.25 -6.77 15.03
CA GLU A 72 19.31 -5.88 15.54
C GLU A 72 19.88 -4.96 14.45
N GLU A 73 20.09 -5.44 13.23
CA GLU A 73 20.49 -4.60 12.09
C GLU A 73 19.39 -3.58 11.75
N SER A 74 18.12 -3.98 11.82
CA SER A 74 17.00 -3.07 11.59
C SER A 74 16.88 -2.02 12.70
N ALA A 75 17.17 -2.39 13.96
CA ALA A 75 17.16 -1.47 15.09
C ALA A 75 18.39 -0.54 15.10
N ALA A 76 19.57 -1.03 14.73
CA ALA A 76 20.78 -0.22 14.61
C ALA A 76 20.72 0.79 13.45
N ALA A 77 19.94 0.50 12.41
CA ALA A 77 19.60 1.47 11.37
C ALA A 77 18.65 2.58 11.87
N GLU A 78 17.91 2.34 12.96
CA GLU A 78 17.06 3.33 13.62
C GLU A 78 17.79 4.13 14.72
N ASP A 79 18.88 3.61 15.30
CA ASP A 79 19.61 4.18 16.46
C ASP A 79 21.00 4.76 16.13
N ALA A 80 21.32 4.98 14.85
CA ALA A 80 22.54 5.69 14.45
C ALA A 80 22.46 7.18 14.84
N PRO A 81 23.55 7.79 15.37
CA PRO A 81 23.52 9.18 15.83
C PRO A 81 23.19 10.14 14.68
N GLU A 82 22.22 11.01 14.93
CA GLU A 82 21.77 12.12 14.09
C GLU A 82 22.95 13.03 13.68
N GLU A 83 23.52 12.78 12.50
CA GLU A 83 23.86 13.87 11.57
C GLU A 83 23.04 13.61 10.29
N ASP A 84 21.96 14.37 10.17
CA ASP A 84 21.07 14.54 9.02
C ASP A 84 20.23 13.34 8.55
N ALA A 85 19.19 12.96 9.33
CA ALA A 85 17.85 12.69 8.78
C ALA A 85 16.82 12.39 9.88
N GLU A 86 16.27 13.43 10.49
CA GLU A 86 14.95 13.31 11.14
C GLU A 86 13.92 12.81 10.10
N PRO A 87 12.99 11.90 10.47
CA PRO A 87 11.77 11.71 9.73
C PRO A 87 10.90 12.94 10.00
N ASP A 88 11.05 13.96 9.15
CA ASP A 88 10.26 15.18 9.14
C ASP A 88 8.78 14.86 9.41
N GLU A 89 8.24 15.29 10.56
CA GLU A 89 6.79 15.26 10.85
C GLU A 89 6.00 15.93 9.70
N GLN A 90 6.65 16.87 9.01
CA GLN A 90 6.20 17.49 7.78
C GLN A 90 5.91 16.48 6.66
N THR A 91 6.68 15.40 6.53
CA THR A 91 6.43 14.38 5.49
C THR A 91 5.12 13.63 5.74
N GLU A 92 4.80 13.30 6.99
CA GLU A 92 3.52 12.68 7.32
C GLU A 92 2.34 13.65 7.16
N GLU A 93 2.54 14.92 7.50
CA GLU A 93 1.55 15.99 7.31
C GLU A 93 1.30 16.26 5.82
N ILE A 94 2.35 16.42 5.00
CA ILE A 94 2.26 16.54 3.54
C ILE A 94 1.54 15.32 2.94
N ILE A 95 1.71 14.11 3.49
CA ILE A 95 1.01 12.92 2.99
C ILE A 95 -0.48 12.94 3.37
N LYS A 96 -0.85 13.42 4.56
CA LYS A 96 -2.25 13.59 4.97
C LYS A 96 -2.90 14.71 4.17
N GLU A 97 -2.20 15.81 3.94
CA GLU A 97 -2.63 16.95 3.13
C GLU A 97 -2.76 16.57 1.65
N ASP A 98 -1.78 15.90 1.03
CA ASP A 98 -1.88 15.36 -0.34
C ASP A 98 -3.10 14.45 -0.49
N CYS A 99 -3.31 13.54 0.48
CA CYS A 99 -4.47 12.64 0.44
C CYS A 99 -5.79 13.38 0.68
N ALA A 100 -5.79 14.50 1.42
CA ALA A 100 -6.97 15.30 1.71
C ALA A 100 -7.30 16.30 0.59
N GLU A 101 -6.29 16.96 0.00
CA GLU A 101 -6.41 17.77 -1.21
C GLU A 101 -6.85 16.93 -2.40
N GLU A 102 -6.41 15.68 -2.53
CA GLU A 102 -6.95 14.73 -3.53
C GLU A 102 -8.44 14.48 -3.37
N ILE A 103 -8.89 14.28 -2.13
CA ILE A 103 -10.33 14.13 -1.84
C ILE A 103 -11.05 15.45 -2.17
N ALA A 104 -10.41 16.61 -2.02
CA ALA A 104 -10.97 17.90 -2.42
C ALA A 104 -10.92 18.13 -3.95
N ALA A 105 -9.93 17.63 -4.66
CA ALA A 105 -9.83 17.72 -6.12
C ALA A 105 -10.82 16.77 -6.82
N GLU A 106 -11.08 15.58 -6.26
CA GLU A 106 -12.23 14.75 -6.69
C GLU A 106 -13.57 15.44 -6.41
N LYS A 107 -13.70 16.25 -5.33
CA LYS A 107 -14.90 17.09 -5.13
C LYS A 107 -15.05 18.13 -6.24
N LEU A 108 -13.99 18.82 -6.63
CA LEU A 108 -14.04 19.82 -7.71
C LEU A 108 -14.30 19.19 -9.10
N ALA A 109 -13.82 17.98 -9.36
CA ALA A 109 -14.07 17.28 -10.62
C ALA A 109 -15.52 16.73 -10.73
N ASP A 110 -16.18 16.45 -9.61
CA ASP A 110 -17.60 16.06 -9.55
C ASP A 110 -18.55 17.29 -9.49
N GLU A 111 -17.99 18.49 -9.25
CA GLU A 111 -18.70 19.78 -9.29
C GLU A 111 -18.55 20.54 -10.62
N SER A 112 -17.67 20.12 -11.55
CA SER A 112 -17.44 20.86 -12.80
C SER A 112 -18.54 20.71 -13.87
N GLU A 113 -19.63 19.99 -13.59
CA GLU A 113 -20.92 20.21 -14.27
C GLU A 113 -21.80 21.19 -13.46
N GLY A 114 -21.30 22.39 -13.20
CA GLY A 114 -22.03 23.35 -12.37
C GLY A 114 -21.31 24.68 -12.23
N LYS A 115 -21.38 25.50 -13.30
CA LYS A 115 -20.90 26.88 -13.34
C LYS A 115 -21.28 27.66 -12.06
N THR A 116 -20.26 28.15 -11.36
CA THR A 116 -20.34 28.96 -10.14
C THR A 116 -20.80 30.39 -10.44
N VAL A 117 -21.67 30.93 -9.57
CA VAL A 117 -21.77 32.37 -9.27
C VAL A 117 -22.16 32.52 -7.79
N THR A 118 -21.27 33.09 -6.98
CA THR A 118 -21.55 33.79 -5.71
C THR A 118 -22.06 35.21 -6.05
N PRO A 119 -22.86 35.95 -5.23
CA PRO A 119 -22.41 36.35 -3.89
C PRO A 119 -23.48 36.79 -2.81
N VAL A 120 -22.93 37.10 -1.62
CA VAL A 120 -23.37 38.04 -0.54
C VAL A 120 -24.37 37.60 0.57
N GLN A 121 -23.78 37.44 1.78
CA GLN A 121 -24.09 37.93 3.15
C GLN A 121 -25.48 38.47 3.55
N ALA A 122 -25.88 38.10 4.79
CA ALA A 122 -26.71 38.78 5.82
C ALA A 122 -27.66 37.74 6.48
N ALA A 123 -27.87 37.58 7.78
CA ALA A 123 -27.56 38.38 8.98
C ALA A 123 -27.55 37.48 10.25
N GLU A 124 -26.82 37.89 11.30
CA GLU A 124 -27.05 37.57 12.73
C GLU A 124 -28.39 38.20 13.19
N GLU A 125 -29.16 37.81 14.22
CA GLU A 125 -28.93 37.47 15.64
C GLU A 125 -30.10 36.54 16.12
N ILE A 126 -30.06 35.77 17.21
CA ILE A 126 -30.34 36.15 18.63
C ILE A 126 -29.95 34.98 19.57
N MET A 127 -29.47 35.35 20.77
CA MET A 127 -29.04 34.56 21.93
C MET A 127 -30.13 33.77 22.67
N SER A 128 -29.83 32.55 23.16
CA SER A 128 -29.96 32.12 24.58
C SER A 128 -29.74 30.60 24.75
N GLU A 129 -29.00 30.20 25.79
CA GLU A 129 -28.67 28.82 26.19
C GLU A 129 -29.85 28.09 26.86
N SER A 130 -30.06 26.82 26.50
CA SER A 130 -30.42 25.74 27.45
C SER A 130 -30.29 24.37 26.77
N ALA A 131 -29.90 23.38 27.55
CA ALA A 131 -29.44 22.05 27.16
C ALA A 131 -30.49 21.17 26.42
N GLU A 132 -29.96 20.38 25.48
CA GLU A 132 -30.36 19.00 25.19
C GLU A 132 -31.84 18.72 24.91
N GLU A 133 -32.39 19.39 23.89
CA GLU A 133 -33.37 18.76 23.03
C GLU A 133 -32.73 18.55 21.66
N LYS A 134 -32.96 17.38 21.06
CA LYS A 134 -32.54 17.06 19.70
C LYS A 134 -33.13 18.10 18.76
N ILE A 135 -32.39 19.18 18.52
CA ILE A 135 -32.66 20.11 17.43
C ILE A 135 -32.40 19.30 16.16
N GLN A 136 -33.45 18.63 15.66
CA GLN A 136 -33.64 18.50 14.23
C GLN A 136 -33.60 19.93 13.70
N ARG A 137 -32.39 20.42 13.42
CA ARG A 137 -32.20 21.60 12.59
C ARG A 137 -32.75 21.15 11.25
N VAL A 138 -34.04 21.43 11.03
CA VAL A 138 -34.63 21.42 9.71
C VAL A 138 -33.76 22.40 8.93
N ARG A 139 -32.80 21.86 8.19
CA ARG A 139 -31.98 22.65 7.27
C ARG A 139 -32.97 23.16 6.25
N ILE A 140 -33.32 24.44 6.36
CA ILE A 140 -34.23 25.09 5.43
C ILE A 140 -33.51 25.07 4.09
N LEU A 141 -33.95 24.18 3.21
CA LEU A 141 -33.39 24.02 1.88
C LEU A 141 -33.86 25.22 1.04
N PRO A 142 -32.95 26.01 0.44
CA PRO A 142 -33.35 27.14 -0.38
C PRO A 142 -34.24 26.68 -1.54
N GLU A 143 -35.27 27.46 -1.89
CA GLU A 143 -36.17 27.15 -2.99
C GLU A 143 -35.36 26.94 -4.29
N GLY A 144 -35.44 25.73 -4.86
CA GLY A 144 -34.69 25.33 -6.06
C GLY A 144 -33.50 24.41 -5.84
N TYR A 145 -33.27 23.89 -4.62
CA TYR A 145 -32.26 22.87 -4.34
C TYR A 145 -32.89 21.56 -3.83
N GLU A 146 -32.21 20.42 -4.02
CA GLU A 146 -32.58 19.09 -3.50
C GLU A 146 -31.42 18.48 -2.72
N GLU A 147 -31.74 17.79 -1.62
CA GLU A 147 -30.76 16.98 -0.91
C GLU A 147 -30.58 15.64 -1.63
N VAL A 148 -29.39 15.42 -2.19
CA VAL A 148 -29.01 14.20 -2.87
C VAL A 148 -27.97 13.47 -2.03
N THR A 149 -28.24 12.20 -1.71
CA THR A 149 -27.25 11.32 -1.06
C THR A 149 -26.20 10.91 -2.08
N ARG A 150 -24.94 11.33 -1.87
CA ARG A 150 -23.79 10.90 -2.66
C ARG A 150 -22.94 9.91 -1.85
N TYR A 151 -22.18 9.07 -2.54
CA TYR A 151 -21.32 8.06 -1.92
C TYR A 151 -19.84 8.38 -2.18
N ARG A 152 -19.04 8.60 -1.13
CA ARG A 152 -17.58 8.60 -1.26
C ARG A 152 -17.08 7.17 -1.20
N ARG A 153 -16.56 6.68 -2.34
CA ARG A 153 -15.96 5.36 -2.45
C ARG A 153 -14.44 5.48 -2.32
N THR A 154 -13.85 4.69 -1.44
CA THR A 154 -12.38 4.56 -1.35
C THR A 154 -11.81 3.81 -2.55
N PHE A 155 -10.52 3.97 -2.83
CA PHE A 155 -9.79 3.23 -3.86
C PHE A 155 -10.01 1.71 -3.74
N LYS A 156 -9.92 1.18 -2.52
CA LYS A 156 -10.17 -0.24 -2.24
C LYS A 156 -11.60 -0.66 -2.57
N ALA A 157 -12.62 0.17 -2.27
CA ALA A 157 -14.00 -0.10 -2.67
C ALA A 157 -14.15 -0.15 -4.19
N LYS A 158 -13.60 0.85 -4.89
CA LYS A 158 -13.62 0.94 -6.36
C LYS A 158 -12.94 -0.29 -7.00
N LEU A 159 -11.84 -0.78 -6.41
CA LEU A 159 -11.10 -1.95 -6.89
C LEU A 159 -11.88 -3.25 -6.67
N ILE A 160 -12.48 -3.46 -5.50
CA ILE A 160 -13.28 -4.66 -5.19
C ILE A 160 -14.46 -4.82 -6.17
N GLN A 161 -15.05 -3.71 -6.61
CA GLN A 161 -16.22 -3.74 -7.50
C GLN A 161 -15.88 -3.92 -8.98
N ASN A 162 -14.60 -3.90 -9.36
CA ASN A 162 -14.18 -3.94 -10.76
C ASN A 162 -13.11 -5.00 -11.00
N GLU A 163 -13.54 -6.17 -11.48
CA GLU A 163 -12.66 -7.32 -11.74
C GLU A 163 -11.55 -7.01 -12.75
N LYS A 164 -11.88 -6.38 -13.89
CA LYS A 164 -10.87 -6.02 -14.91
C LYS A 164 -9.80 -5.06 -14.37
N ALA A 165 -10.19 -4.17 -13.46
CA ALA A 165 -9.22 -3.29 -12.82
C ALA A 165 -8.31 -4.04 -11.84
N GLN A 166 -8.77 -5.15 -11.23
CA GLN A 166 -7.96 -6.00 -10.37
C GLN A 166 -6.88 -6.75 -11.16
N ASP A 167 -7.20 -7.24 -12.36
CA ASP A 167 -6.21 -7.87 -13.26
C ASP A 167 -5.06 -6.89 -13.55
N PHE A 168 -5.39 -5.70 -14.04
CA PHE A 168 -4.41 -4.69 -14.41
C PHE A 168 -3.64 -4.16 -13.20
N TYR A 169 -4.31 -4.00 -12.06
CA TYR A 169 -3.67 -3.60 -10.82
C TYR A 169 -2.66 -4.63 -10.34
N THR A 170 -2.99 -5.93 -10.41
CA THR A 170 -2.09 -7.02 -10.02
C THR A 170 -0.82 -7.01 -10.85
N GLU A 171 -0.96 -6.90 -12.17
CA GLU A 171 0.18 -6.85 -13.07
C GLU A 171 1.11 -5.65 -12.85
N ILE A 172 0.54 -4.46 -12.61
CA ILE A 172 1.32 -3.23 -12.44
C ILE A 172 1.93 -3.14 -11.05
N LYS A 173 1.21 -3.57 -10.02
CA LYS A 173 1.72 -3.59 -8.65
C LYS A 173 2.91 -4.51 -8.52
N ASN A 174 2.87 -5.69 -9.15
CA ASN A 174 4.02 -6.59 -9.20
C ASN A 174 5.20 -5.94 -9.97
N ALA A 175 4.94 -5.26 -11.10
CA ALA A 175 6.01 -4.56 -11.82
C ALA A 175 6.68 -3.45 -10.97
N LEU A 176 5.90 -2.65 -10.25
CA LEU A 176 6.42 -1.61 -9.36
C LEU A 176 7.12 -2.20 -8.13
N ALA A 177 6.64 -3.32 -7.59
CA ALA A 177 7.25 -4.02 -6.46
C ALA A 177 8.58 -4.70 -6.81
N GLY A 178 8.87 -4.92 -8.10
CA GLY A 178 10.17 -5.42 -8.55
C GLY A 178 11.30 -4.39 -8.50
N LEU A 179 10.97 -3.10 -8.41
CA LEU A 179 11.96 -2.03 -8.27
C LEU A 179 12.52 -1.99 -6.85
N SER A 180 13.84 -1.92 -6.72
CA SER A 180 14.53 -1.80 -5.43
C SER A 180 14.07 -0.57 -4.63
N GLY A 181 13.85 -0.75 -3.34
CA GLY A 181 13.59 0.35 -2.40
C GLY A 181 12.18 0.97 -2.46
N VAL A 182 11.26 0.45 -3.28
CA VAL A 182 9.90 0.97 -3.37
C VAL A 182 9.07 0.61 -2.14
N LYS A 183 8.66 1.63 -1.39
CA LYS A 183 7.68 1.52 -0.31
C LYS A 183 6.29 1.83 -0.84
N THR A 184 5.32 0.97 -0.52
CA THR A 184 3.93 1.10 -0.97
C THR A 184 3.02 1.52 0.19
N ARG A 185 2.17 2.53 -0.02
CA ARG A 185 1.16 2.97 0.96
C ARG A 185 -0.20 3.18 0.29
N MET A 186 -1.20 2.43 0.74
CA MET A 186 -2.58 2.59 0.29
C MET A 186 -3.29 3.69 1.10
N CYS A 187 -3.83 4.69 0.40
CA CYS A 187 -4.66 5.74 0.95
C CYS A 187 -6.11 5.63 0.45
N GLN A 188 -7.01 6.51 0.91
CA GLN A 188 -8.41 6.48 0.49
C GLN A 188 -8.59 6.83 -0.99
N GLY A 189 -7.78 7.72 -1.56
CA GLY A 189 -7.86 8.15 -2.96
C GLY A 189 -7.10 7.25 -3.95
N GLY A 190 -6.11 6.49 -3.49
CA GLY A 190 -5.25 5.69 -4.35
C GLY A 190 -4.16 4.93 -3.60
N GLU A 191 -3.25 4.30 -4.33
CA GLU A 191 -2.05 3.69 -3.77
C GLU A 191 -0.82 4.46 -4.26
N ASN A 192 0.01 4.90 -3.32
CA ASN A 192 1.21 5.69 -3.60
C ASN A 192 2.45 4.81 -3.46
N PHE A 193 3.39 4.98 -4.39
CA PHE A 193 4.68 4.31 -4.43
C PHE A 193 5.77 5.35 -4.24
N ARG A 194 6.61 5.17 -3.22
CA ARG A 194 7.65 6.12 -2.84
C ARG A 194 9.00 5.43 -2.70
N ILE A 195 10.05 6.18 -2.96
CA ILE A 195 11.42 5.81 -2.61
C ILE A 195 12.01 6.95 -1.80
N GLY A 196 12.40 6.64 -0.56
CA GLY A 196 12.80 7.66 0.42
C GLY A 196 11.72 8.74 0.55
N ARG A 197 12.09 9.98 0.20
CA ARG A 197 11.21 11.17 0.26
C ARG A 197 10.43 11.45 -1.03
N LYS A 198 10.76 10.81 -2.17
CA LYS A 198 10.17 11.13 -3.47
C LYS A 198 9.03 10.16 -3.85
N LYS A 199 7.95 10.72 -4.41
CA LYS A 199 6.85 9.95 -5.00
C LYS A 199 7.20 9.55 -6.43
N ILE A 200 7.12 8.26 -6.73
CA ILE A 200 7.50 7.71 -8.03
C ILE A 200 6.28 7.43 -8.88
N ALA A 201 5.30 6.77 -8.27
CA ALA A 201 4.10 6.37 -8.97
C ALA A 201 2.90 6.46 -8.06
N LYS A 202 1.75 6.61 -8.69
CA LYS A 202 0.47 6.59 -8.01
C LYS A 202 -0.56 5.85 -8.85
N LEU A 203 -1.30 4.95 -8.20
CA LEU A 203 -2.43 4.26 -8.78
C LEU A 203 -3.72 4.85 -8.23
N GLY A 204 -4.67 5.12 -9.11
CA GLY A 204 -6.01 5.59 -8.77
C GLY A 204 -7.05 4.99 -9.70
N ILE A 205 -8.34 5.13 -9.36
CA ILE A 205 -9.44 4.73 -10.23
C ILE A 205 -10.25 5.97 -10.59
N GLY A 206 -10.13 6.39 -11.84
CA GLY A 206 -10.94 7.46 -12.43
C GLY A 206 -12.16 6.86 -13.12
N GLY A 207 -13.35 7.08 -12.55
CA GLY A 207 -14.58 6.46 -13.03
C GLY A 207 -14.55 4.93 -12.92
N LYS A 208 -14.38 4.24 -14.05
CA LYS A 208 -14.31 2.77 -14.14
C LYS A 208 -12.95 2.23 -14.60
N THR A 209 -11.98 3.11 -14.84
CA THR A 209 -10.66 2.74 -15.39
C THR A 209 -9.57 2.95 -14.36
N LEU A 210 -8.62 2.02 -14.30
CA LEU A 210 -7.40 2.19 -13.51
C LEU A 210 -6.52 3.25 -14.19
N VAL A 211 -5.99 4.16 -13.40
CA VAL A 211 -5.15 5.28 -13.83
C VAL A 211 -3.83 5.18 -13.09
N LEU A 212 -2.74 5.25 -13.85
CA LEU A 212 -1.37 5.26 -13.33
C LEU A 212 -0.77 6.64 -13.58
N TYR A 213 -0.16 7.21 -12.55
CA TYR A 213 0.65 8.42 -12.63
C TYR A 213 2.10 8.03 -12.41
N LEU A 214 3.01 8.53 -13.25
CA LEU A 214 4.43 8.25 -13.19
C LEU A 214 5.23 9.56 -13.06
N ALA A 215 6.34 9.50 -12.33
CA ALA A 215 7.36 10.53 -12.23
C ALA A 215 8.31 10.49 -13.44
N LEU A 216 7.75 10.63 -14.65
CA LEU A 216 8.48 10.74 -15.91
C LEU A 216 8.09 12.05 -16.60
N ASP A 217 9.03 12.68 -17.27
CA ASP A 217 8.79 13.93 -17.96
C ASP A 217 7.99 13.69 -19.26
N PRO A 218 6.79 14.28 -19.41
CA PRO A 218 5.92 14.01 -20.56
C PRO A 218 6.54 14.43 -21.89
N ALA A 219 7.43 15.44 -21.88
CA ALA A 219 8.09 15.98 -23.06
C ALA A 219 8.97 14.96 -23.79
N GLU A 220 9.59 14.02 -23.07
CA GLU A 220 10.45 12.99 -23.66
C GLU A 220 9.65 11.94 -24.45
N TYR A 221 8.36 11.81 -24.14
CA TYR A 221 7.51 10.74 -24.66
C TYR A 221 6.47 11.21 -25.69
N GLU A 222 6.39 12.49 -26.04
CA GLU A 222 5.35 13.02 -26.94
C GLU A 222 5.36 12.38 -28.35
N GLU A 223 6.55 12.07 -28.87
CA GLU A 223 6.71 11.45 -30.19
C GLU A 223 6.61 9.92 -30.16
N THR A 224 6.38 9.34 -28.98
CA THR A 224 6.38 7.89 -28.81
C THR A 224 5.01 7.25 -29.05
N LYS A 225 4.98 5.91 -29.02
CA LYS A 225 3.77 5.09 -29.21
C LYS A 225 2.78 5.15 -28.05
N TYR A 226 3.12 5.81 -26.94
CA TYR A 226 2.35 5.77 -25.71
C TYR A 226 1.19 6.76 -25.69
N ARG A 227 0.09 6.37 -25.01
CA ARG A 227 -1.10 7.22 -24.85
C ARG A 227 -1.16 7.75 -23.43
N PHE A 228 -0.68 8.97 -23.24
CA PHE A 228 -0.66 9.64 -21.94
C PHE A 228 -1.33 11.02 -22.01
N THR A 229 -1.49 11.63 -20.84
CA THR A 229 -2.00 13.00 -20.66
C THR A 229 -1.11 13.66 -19.64
N ASP A 230 -0.63 14.87 -19.93
CA ASP A 230 0.11 15.65 -18.94
C ASP A 230 -0.87 16.25 -17.90
N VAL A 231 -0.54 16.12 -16.62
CA VAL A 231 -1.28 16.70 -15.50
C VAL A 231 -0.38 17.50 -14.55
N SER A 232 0.82 17.88 -15.00
CA SER A 232 1.80 18.71 -14.28
C SER A 232 1.22 20.02 -13.73
N GLU A 233 0.18 20.57 -14.37
CA GLU A 233 -0.51 21.79 -13.96
C GLU A 233 -1.10 21.71 -12.53
N LYS A 234 -1.41 20.51 -12.04
CA LYS A 234 -2.02 20.31 -10.72
C LYS A 234 -0.94 20.05 -9.69
N LYS A 235 -0.89 20.89 -8.63
CA LYS A 235 0.06 20.77 -7.50
C LYS A 235 0.17 19.36 -6.95
N THR A 236 -0.96 18.69 -6.78
CA THR A 236 -1.07 17.32 -6.26
C THR A 236 -0.32 16.28 -7.10
N TYR A 237 -0.18 16.53 -8.41
CA TYR A 237 0.51 15.66 -9.37
C TYR A 237 1.84 16.26 -9.87
N ALA A 238 2.35 17.31 -9.23
CA ALA A 238 3.61 17.95 -9.64
C ALA A 238 4.78 16.96 -9.61
N GLU A 239 4.80 16.04 -8.65
CA GLU A 239 5.82 14.98 -8.54
C GLU A 239 5.60 13.83 -9.54
N THR A 240 4.40 13.69 -10.09
CA THR A 240 4.03 12.59 -11.02
C THR A 240 3.24 13.14 -12.20
N PRO A 241 3.89 13.85 -13.15
CA PRO A 241 3.20 14.62 -14.18
C PRO A 241 2.57 13.75 -15.28
N MET A 242 3.08 12.55 -15.54
CA MET A 242 2.60 11.70 -16.63
C MET A 242 1.41 10.82 -16.20
N LYS A 243 0.22 11.04 -16.76
CA LYS A 243 -0.99 10.25 -16.50
C LYS A 243 -1.29 9.24 -17.63
N LEU A 244 -1.45 7.97 -17.26
CA LEU A 244 -1.84 6.87 -18.15
C LEU A 244 -3.17 6.25 -17.73
N ARG A 245 -4.05 6.00 -18.71
CA ARG A 245 -5.31 5.27 -18.51
C ARG A 245 -5.18 3.84 -19.00
N LEU A 246 -5.47 2.90 -18.11
CA LEU A 246 -5.31 1.47 -18.34
C LEU A 246 -6.67 0.87 -18.69
N THR A 247 -6.92 0.77 -19.98
CA THR A 247 -8.19 0.25 -20.53
C THR A 247 -8.05 -1.13 -21.15
N SER A 248 -6.83 -1.51 -21.55
CA SER A 248 -6.57 -2.74 -22.33
C SER A 248 -5.24 -3.36 -21.92
N SER A 249 -5.06 -4.64 -22.24
CA SER A 249 -3.79 -5.36 -22.02
C SER A 249 -2.60 -4.71 -22.73
N ARG A 250 -2.82 -4.08 -23.90
CA ARG A 250 -1.79 -3.30 -24.59
C ARG A 250 -1.34 -2.09 -23.76
N ALA A 251 -2.28 -1.39 -23.12
CA ALA A 251 -1.95 -0.27 -22.24
C ALA A 251 -1.15 -0.73 -21.02
N VAL A 252 -1.41 -1.92 -20.49
CA VAL A 252 -0.64 -2.50 -19.37
C VAL A 252 0.79 -2.86 -19.80
N LYS A 253 0.97 -3.45 -20.99
CA LYS A 253 2.31 -3.72 -21.54
C LYS A 253 3.13 -2.44 -21.67
N HIS A 254 2.52 -1.41 -22.24
CA HIS A 254 3.13 -0.08 -22.37
C HIS A 254 3.46 0.55 -21.01
N ALA A 255 2.60 0.38 -20.02
CA ALA A 255 2.86 0.85 -18.66
C ALA A 255 4.04 0.13 -18.01
N LYS A 256 4.22 -1.19 -18.25
CA LYS A 256 5.38 -1.94 -17.76
C LYS A 256 6.69 -1.49 -18.41
N GLU A 257 6.66 -1.18 -19.70
CA GLU A 257 7.82 -0.58 -20.40
C GLU A 257 8.20 0.76 -19.75
N LEU A 258 7.23 1.67 -19.54
CA LEU A 258 7.49 2.95 -18.89
C LEU A 258 7.95 2.82 -17.43
N ILE A 259 7.50 1.79 -16.70
CA ILE A 259 8.00 1.52 -15.35
C ILE A 259 9.46 1.05 -15.37
N ALA A 260 9.86 0.31 -16.41
CA ALA A 260 11.27 -0.08 -16.60
C ALA A 260 12.13 1.14 -16.92
N ASP A 261 11.68 2.00 -17.85
CA ASP A 261 12.35 3.26 -18.18
C ASP A 261 12.47 4.18 -16.95
N LEU A 262 11.43 4.25 -16.12
CA LEU A 262 11.46 4.97 -14.85
C LEU A 262 12.53 4.40 -13.91
N GLY A 263 12.62 3.08 -13.82
CA GLY A 263 13.66 2.40 -13.06
C GLY A 263 15.06 2.80 -13.52
N GLU A 264 15.28 2.86 -14.83
CA GLU A 264 16.56 3.29 -15.44
C GLU A 264 16.86 4.77 -15.15
N ALA A 265 15.87 5.66 -15.32
CA ALA A 265 16.01 7.09 -15.06
C ALA A 265 16.39 7.39 -13.60
N LEU A 266 15.87 6.59 -12.65
CA LEU A 266 16.18 6.71 -11.22
C LEU A 266 17.33 5.80 -10.77
N SER A 267 17.97 5.09 -11.69
CA SER A 267 19.06 4.13 -11.42
C SER A 267 18.69 3.05 -10.39
N LEU A 268 17.44 2.59 -10.42
CA LEU A 268 16.91 1.56 -9.54
C LEU A 268 17.16 0.18 -10.14
N ALA A 269 17.82 -0.70 -9.37
CA ALA A 269 17.95 -2.09 -9.77
C ALA A 269 16.59 -2.79 -9.73
N ASN A 270 16.28 -3.58 -10.76
CA ASN A 270 15.16 -4.50 -10.75
C ASN A 270 15.60 -5.77 -9.99
N VAL A 271 15.15 -5.90 -8.75
CA VAL A 271 15.51 -7.03 -7.85
C VAL A 271 14.66 -8.26 -8.16
N GLY A 272 13.62 -8.08 -8.99
CA GLY A 272 12.57 -9.06 -9.19
C GLY A 272 11.61 -9.09 -8.00
N CYS A 273 10.34 -9.37 -8.27
CA CYS A 273 9.33 -9.56 -7.23
C CYS A 273 8.81 -11.00 -7.24
N ILE A 274 8.44 -11.50 -6.07
CA ILE A 274 7.57 -12.68 -5.98
C ILE A 274 6.21 -12.24 -6.50
N TYR A 275 5.70 -12.93 -7.53
CA TYR A 275 4.38 -12.63 -8.07
C TYR A 275 3.31 -12.85 -6.99
N MET A 276 2.62 -11.79 -6.62
CA MET A 276 1.49 -11.84 -5.69
C MET A 276 0.19 -11.60 -6.44
N ASP A 277 -0.84 -12.37 -6.09
CA ASP A 277 -2.19 -12.16 -6.60
C ASP A 277 -2.96 -11.19 -5.69
N TYR A 278 -3.48 -10.11 -6.26
CA TYR A 278 -4.21 -9.05 -5.53
C TYR A 278 -5.72 -9.02 -5.85
N HIS A 279 -6.28 -10.13 -6.33
CA HIS A 279 -7.73 -10.25 -6.53
C HIS A 279 -8.51 -10.25 -5.22
N PHE A 280 -9.64 -9.55 -5.23
CA PHE A 280 -10.59 -9.51 -4.13
C PHE A 280 -11.96 -9.99 -4.59
N PRO A 281 -12.66 -10.81 -3.79
CA PRO A 281 -14.02 -11.21 -4.12
C PRO A 281 -14.94 -9.99 -4.15
N TYR A 282 -15.82 -9.95 -5.15
CA TYR A 282 -16.80 -8.88 -5.33
C TYR A 282 -17.68 -8.70 -4.09
N LYS A 283 -18.01 -7.45 -3.76
CA LYS A 283 -18.88 -7.08 -2.63
C LYS A 283 -19.88 -6.02 -3.05
N THR A 284 -21.08 -6.12 -2.51
CA THR A 284 -22.17 -5.15 -2.73
C THR A 284 -21.90 -3.84 -1.99
N ASP A 285 -22.58 -2.77 -2.42
CA ASP A 285 -22.48 -1.45 -1.78
C ASP A 285 -22.79 -1.51 -0.28
N GLU A 286 -23.82 -2.26 0.13
CA GLU A 286 -24.20 -2.46 1.54
C GLU A 286 -23.06 -3.05 2.39
N GLN A 287 -22.40 -4.08 1.86
CA GLN A 287 -21.27 -4.73 2.53
C GLN A 287 -20.05 -3.81 2.63
N LEU A 288 -19.83 -2.95 1.63
CA LEU A 288 -18.74 -1.99 1.63
C LEU A 288 -19.01 -0.80 2.55
N ILE A 289 -20.28 -0.40 2.71
CA ILE A 289 -20.72 0.58 3.71
C ILE A 289 -20.51 0.02 5.12
N ALA A 290 -20.91 -1.23 5.38
CA ALA A 290 -20.69 -1.88 6.67
C ALA A 290 -19.21 -1.96 7.05
N LYS A 291 -18.31 -2.08 6.06
CA LYS A 291 -16.85 -2.07 6.25
C LYS A 291 -16.22 -0.68 6.32
N GLY A 292 -17.02 0.38 6.18
CA GLY A 292 -16.55 1.77 6.17
C GLY A 292 -15.72 2.16 4.94
N LEU A 293 -15.71 1.33 3.89
CA LEU A 293 -15.01 1.61 2.63
C LEU A 293 -15.80 2.53 1.70
N ILE A 294 -17.12 2.63 1.92
CA ILE A 294 -18.00 3.61 1.28
C ILE A 294 -18.65 4.44 2.39
N LYS A 295 -18.56 5.76 2.26
CA LYS A 295 -19.17 6.71 3.20
C LYS A 295 -20.26 7.53 2.48
N PRO A 296 -21.56 7.35 2.82
CA PRO A 296 -22.62 8.21 2.30
C PRO A 296 -22.51 9.60 2.94
N TYR A 297 -22.77 10.64 2.14
CA TYR A 297 -22.85 12.02 2.61
C TYR A 297 -23.98 12.73 1.84
N THR A 298 -24.63 13.68 2.51
CA THR A 298 -25.68 14.50 1.91
C THR A 298 -25.06 15.70 1.22
N ALA A 299 -25.44 15.94 -0.03
CA ALA A 299 -25.03 17.09 -0.81
C ALA A 299 -26.27 17.84 -1.31
N ILE A 300 -26.24 19.17 -1.24
CA ILE A 300 -27.33 20.02 -1.71
C ILE A 300 -27.05 20.37 -3.17
N VAL A 301 -27.91 19.96 -4.09
CA VAL A 301 -27.74 20.15 -5.54
C VAL A 301 -28.86 21.03 -6.08
N LYS A 302 -28.54 21.95 -6.99
CA LYS A 302 -29.56 22.81 -7.64
C LYS A 302 -30.45 21.97 -8.56
N LYS A 303 -31.77 22.10 -8.44
CA LYS A 303 -32.73 21.48 -9.36
C LYS A 303 -32.43 21.99 -10.78
N LYS A 304 -32.24 21.07 -11.74
CA LYS A 304 -32.27 21.43 -13.16
C LYS A 304 -33.72 21.79 -13.50
N ASN A 305 -33.98 23.06 -13.83
CA ASN A 305 -35.25 23.44 -14.44
C ASN A 305 -35.39 22.67 -15.76
N GLN A 306 -36.44 21.88 -15.88
CA GLN A 306 -36.79 21.13 -17.08
C GLN A 306 -37.61 22.00 -18.02
#